data_AF-A0A536KPK7-F1
#
_entry.id   AF-A0A536KPK7-F1
#
_cell.length_a   1.000
_cell.length_b   1.000
_cell.length_c   1.000
_cell.angle_alpha   90.00
_cell.angle_beta   90.00
_cell.angle_gamma   90.00
#
_symmetry.space_group_name_H-M   'P 1'
#
loop_
_entity.id
_entity.type
_entity.pdbx_description
1 polymer ?
#
loop_
_entity_poly.entity_id
_entity_poly.type
_entity_poly.pdbx_seq_one_letter_code
_entity_poly.pdbx_strand_id
1 'polypeptide(L)'
;MATTDAPSSRGLSVPGETPRRPPPTRRTIRIRGREYPVFLPSLRDPRLHVAAVLLTLQVLGQTVLDFRLSVAQILICLATGALIEFGVGFFKDKVILWPASGLLTGNSTAFILRVPGTFHGQWWSTRGIWIFVGVVAVSMASKYLIRWRGRHIFNPSNLGLVLAFVALGPAYTEPQDLWWIPMGPWMIVTYAILLGGGLLIGWELKLLGLELGYMAAFAISVAIALAPVPDHCLVASWHATAICGRDLWQILVTSPEVLIFAFFMVPDPRTVPDGQVGRFVFGVIVAVLSVLLLGPTTLEFWTKTALLASLVFACAGRFALVRLLAPLEEAGGPFAAVRRLGWTAPAVFGVTLLLITALPVSAQFSTHSPEPAPELPDGSTPKLALTLGSGPDVATWLSGSAGAALPPPNNSGPVSASARVWVLPPIPAVSISTNVIAFDPSMNAPTAKTWAHDVVLDLVIESEARRLHDLNLAESGAEGDALTEFTDVIKQDIAAGTVIQKSYSFDRVSLNLFLPKFSTQARRLIGVTLHGTTTLVTRDASGKVVSQQTQPYAKSWGVGVTKEGTTYQVISANFTDLTLA
;
A
#
# COMPACT_ATOMS: atom_id res chain seq x y z
N MET A 1 -31.94 28.45 -18.79
CA MET A 1 -32.74 29.29 -19.71
C MET A 1 -31.99 30.61 -19.87
N ALA A 2 -31.85 31.10 -21.10
CA ALA A 2 -31.20 32.35 -21.56
C ALA A 2 -29.67 32.48 -21.31
N THR A 3 -28.78 32.33 -22.30
CA THR A 3 -28.38 33.32 -23.33
C THR A 3 -28.04 34.69 -22.74
N THR A 4 -26.76 34.92 -22.44
CA THR A 4 -26.21 36.29 -22.39
C THR A 4 -25.48 36.55 -23.70
N ASP A 5 -26.26 36.92 -24.72
CA ASP A 5 -25.80 37.78 -25.80
C ASP A 5 -25.47 39.14 -25.20
N ALA A 6 -24.19 39.50 -25.19
CA ALA A 6 -23.78 40.90 -25.07
C ALA A 6 -23.73 41.47 -26.49
N PRO A 7 -24.43 42.58 -26.78
CA PRO A 7 -24.42 43.16 -28.12
C PRO A 7 -23.02 43.67 -28.45
N SER A 8 -22.59 43.37 -29.67
CA SER A 8 -21.40 43.95 -30.28
C SER A 8 -21.51 45.48 -30.27
N SER A 9 -20.62 46.17 -29.56
CA SER A 9 -20.45 47.61 -29.69
C SER A 9 -19.93 47.93 -31.09
N ARG A 10 -20.85 48.35 -31.97
CA ARG A 10 -20.48 49.04 -33.20
C ARG A 10 -19.92 50.42 -32.84
N GLY A 11 -18.65 50.61 -33.17
CA GLY A 11 -18.11 51.83 -33.78
C GLY A 11 -18.11 53.12 -32.97
N LEU A 12 -16.96 53.40 -32.35
CA LEU A 12 -16.36 54.73 -32.34
C LEU A 12 -14.86 54.52 -32.60
N SER A 13 -14.44 54.75 -33.84
CA SER A 13 -13.05 54.66 -34.26
C SER A 13 -12.28 55.84 -33.70
N VAL A 14 -11.46 55.60 -32.67
CA VAL A 14 -10.45 56.56 -32.23
C VAL A 14 -9.28 56.48 -33.23
N PRO A 15 -8.84 57.60 -33.84
CA PRO A 15 -7.68 57.59 -34.72
C PRO A 15 -6.42 57.24 -33.91
N GLY A 16 -5.82 56.07 -34.17
CA GLY A 16 -4.56 55.64 -33.54
C GLY A 16 -4.49 54.19 -33.04
N GLU A 17 -5.59 53.43 -33.07
CA GLU A 17 -5.55 52.02 -32.64
C GLU A 17 -4.96 51.14 -33.75
N THR A 18 -3.84 50.47 -33.45
CA THR A 18 -3.25 49.44 -34.32
C THR A 18 -4.29 48.37 -34.63
N PRO A 19 -4.36 47.85 -35.88
CA PRO A 19 -5.40 46.88 -36.24
C PRO A 19 -5.31 45.66 -35.33
N ARG A 20 -6.36 45.42 -34.53
CA ARG A 20 -6.48 44.21 -33.72
C ARG A 20 -6.35 43.01 -34.63
N ARG A 21 -5.37 42.15 -34.33
CA ARG A 21 -5.18 40.84 -34.98
C ARG A 21 -6.55 40.14 -35.05
N PRO A 22 -6.95 39.63 -36.23
CA PRO A 22 -8.19 38.86 -36.32
C PRO A 22 -8.12 37.69 -35.34
N PRO A 23 -9.24 37.35 -34.66
CA PRO A 23 -9.28 36.19 -33.79
C PRO A 23 -8.86 34.96 -34.61
N PRO A 24 -8.05 34.04 -34.05
CA PRO A 24 -7.56 32.89 -34.78
C PRO A 24 -8.75 32.11 -35.37
N THR A 25 -8.68 31.81 -36.66
CA THR A 25 -9.67 31.02 -37.39
C THR A 25 -9.84 29.68 -36.68
N ARG A 26 -10.98 29.52 -35.98
CA ARG A 26 -11.31 28.26 -35.30
C ARG A 26 -11.59 27.22 -36.38
N ARG A 27 -10.83 26.12 -36.37
CA ARG A 27 -11.08 24.98 -37.26
C ARG A 27 -12.46 24.42 -36.90
N THR A 28 -13.34 24.31 -37.89
CA THR A 28 -14.66 23.72 -37.73
C THR A 28 -14.80 22.52 -38.67
N ILE A 29 -15.54 21.50 -38.25
CA ILE A 29 -15.92 20.35 -39.07
C ILE A 29 -17.44 20.33 -39.15
N ARG A 30 -17.98 20.17 -40.36
CA ARG A 30 -19.43 20.07 -40.58
C ARG A 30 -19.85 18.61 -40.65
N ILE A 31 -20.66 18.15 -39.70
CA ILE A 31 -21.20 16.78 -39.67
C ILE A 31 -22.72 16.87 -39.74
N ARG A 32 -23.32 16.20 -40.73
CA ARG A 32 -24.79 16.19 -40.96
C ARG A 32 -25.42 17.59 -40.92
N GLY A 33 -24.76 18.56 -41.56
CA GLY A 33 -25.25 19.94 -41.67
C GLY A 33 -24.93 20.85 -40.48
N ARG A 34 -24.46 20.31 -39.34
CA ARG A 34 -24.12 21.07 -38.12
C ARG A 34 -22.61 21.30 -38.02
N GLU A 35 -22.20 22.52 -37.66
CA GLU A 35 -20.80 22.87 -37.45
C GLU A 35 -20.34 22.52 -36.03
N TYR A 36 -19.21 21.84 -35.94
CA TYR A 36 -18.54 21.48 -34.70
C TYR A 36 -17.18 22.19 -34.64
N PRO A 37 -16.91 23.04 -33.65
CA PRO A 37 -15.57 23.57 -33.45
C PRO A 37 -14.62 22.45 -33.00
N VAL A 38 -13.40 22.47 -33.54
CA VAL A 38 -12.37 21.48 -33.27
C VAL A 38 -11.30 22.08 -32.37
N PHE A 39 -11.09 21.47 -31.21
CA PHE A 39 -10.02 21.82 -30.28
C PHE A 39 -8.92 20.75 -30.32
N LEU A 40 -7.79 21.10 -30.92
CA LEU A 40 -6.61 20.24 -31.03
C LEU A 40 -5.72 20.35 -29.78
N PRO A 41 -4.87 19.35 -29.50
CA PRO A 41 -3.91 19.44 -28.40
C PRO A 41 -2.94 20.61 -28.62
N SER A 42 -2.61 21.31 -27.55
CA SER A 42 -1.61 22.38 -27.54
C SER A 42 -0.46 21.94 -26.64
N LEU A 43 0.77 22.00 -27.14
CA LEU A 43 1.96 21.70 -26.35
C LEU A 43 2.14 22.62 -25.14
N ARG A 44 1.47 23.78 -25.12
CA ARG A 44 1.47 24.70 -23.98
C ARG A 44 0.39 24.38 -22.93
N ASP A 45 -0.38 23.31 -23.10
CA ASP A 45 -1.36 22.89 -22.10
C ASP A 45 -0.62 22.19 -20.94
N PRO A 46 -0.64 22.76 -19.71
CA PRO A 46 0.06 22.17 -18.57
C PRO A 46 -0.40 20.74 -18.24
N ARG A 47 -1.62 20.35 -18.67
CA ARG A 47 -2.11 18.98 -18.51
C ARG A 47 -1.32 17.97 -19.34
N LEU A 48 -0.78 18.38 -20.49
CA LEU A 48 0.11 17.53 -21.28
C LEU A 48 1.48 17.40 -20.62
N HIS A 49 1.98 18.43 -19.94
CA HIS A 49 3.21 18.34 -19.15
C HIS A 49 3.05 17.33 -17.99
N VAL A 50 1.95 17.44 -17.23
CA VAL A 50 1.61 16.46 -16.18
C VAL A 50 1.49 15.05 -16.76
N ALA A 51 0.75 14.89 -17.86
CA ALA A 51 0.59 13.59 -18.50
C ALA A 51 1.92 13.01 -18.97
N ALA A 52 2.83 13.84 -19.50
CA ALA A 52 4.17 13.41 -19.92
C ALA A 52 5.01 12.89 -18.75
N VAL A 53 5.00 13.58 -17.61
CA VAL A 53 5.71 13.12 -16.39
C VAL A 53 5.13 11.79 -15.92
N LEU A 54 3.81 11.69 -15.76
CA LEU A 54 3.16 10.46 -15.30
C LEU A 54 3.35 9.29 -16.27
N LEU A 55 3.28 9.52 -17.58
CA LEU A 55 3.57 8.49 -18.59
C LEU A 55 5.02 8.03 -18.55
N THR A 56 5.97 8.96 -18.34
CA THR A 56 7.40 8.60 -18.18
C THR A 56 7.59 7.72 -16.95
N LEU A 57 6.96 8.08 -15.83
CA LEU A 57 7.00 7.26 -14.62
C LEU A 57 6.30 5.90 -14.81
N GLN A 58 5.23 5.81 -15.60
CA GLN A 58 4.65 4.51 -15.96
C GLN A 58 5.58 3.68 -16.83
N VAL A 59 6.26 4.28 -17.81
CA VAL A 59 7.24 3.57 -18.63
C VAL A 59 8.37 3.01 -17.76
N LEU A 60 8.89 3.80 -16.82
CA LEU A 60 9.84 3.31 -15.81
C LEU A 60 9.21 2.21 -14.94
N GLY A 61 7.95 2.40 -14.54
CA GLY A 61 7.10 1.41 -13.87
C GLY A 61 7.12 0.04 -14.57
N GLN A 62 6.88 0.05 -15.88
CA GLN A 62 6.77 -1.14 -16.71
C GLN A 62 8.12 -1.77 -17.06
N THR A 63 9.24 -1.07 -16.86
CA THR A 63 10.56 -1.51 -17.35
C THR A 63 11.57 -1.79 -16.24
N VAL A 64 11.65 -0.92 -15.24
CA VAL A 64 12.72 -0.95 -14.22
C VAL A 64 12.23 -0.86 -12.77
N LEU A 65 10.99 -0.39 -12.54
CA LEU A 65 10.43 -0.23 -11.18
C LEU A 65 9.47 -1.37 -10.79
N ASP A 66 9.36 -2.42 -11.60
CA ASP A 66 8.61 -3.65 -11.29
C ASP A 66 7.11 -3.43 -10.97
N PHE A 67 6.46 -2.47 -11.64
CA PHE A 67 5.05 -2.18 -11.37
C PHE A 67 4.16 -3.38 -11.70
N ARG A 68 3.31 -3.73 -10.73
CA ARG A 68 2.26 -4.77 -10.79
C ARG A 68 1.02 -4.31 -11.56
N LEU A 69 1.24 -3.74 -12.74
CA LEU A 69 0.23 -3.12 -13.59
C LEU A 69 0.51 -3.53 -15.03
N SER A 70 -0.53 -3.93 -15.75
CA SER A 70 -0.41 -4.28 -17.17
C SER A 70 -0.60 -3.06 -18.09
N VAL A 71 0.00 -3.11 -19.27
CA VAL A 71 -0.23 -2.14 -20.35
C VAL A 71 -1.70 -2.14 -20.78
N ALA A 72 -2.36 -3.30 -20.80
CA ALA A 72 -3.78 -3.39 -21.11
C ALA A 72 -4.66 -2.59 -20.12
N GLN A 73 -4.36 -2.67 -18.81
CA GLN A 73 -5.04 -1.88 -17.77
C GLN A 73 -4.78 -0.37 -17.89
N ILE A 74 -3.56 0.04 -18.29
CA ILE A 74 -3.25 1.44 -18.58
C ILE A 74 -4.08 1.94 -19.76
N LEU A 75 -4.03 1.22 -20.89
CA LEU A 75 -4.69 1.61 -22.12
C LEU A 75 -6.21 1.69 -21.96
N ILE A 76 -6.84 0.76 -21.22
CA ILE A 76 -8.29 0.82 -21.01
C ILE A 76 -8.69 2.01 -20.13
N CYS A 77 -7.88 2.40 -19.15
CA CYS A 77 -8.15 3.59 -18.33
C CYS A 77 -8.11 4.86 -19.19
N LEU A 78 -7.07 5.00 -20.02
CA LEU A 78 -6.93 6.11 -20.96
C LEU A 78 -8.10 6.15 -21.94
N ALA A 79 -8.44 5.01 -22.54
CA ALA A 79 -9.54 4.89 -23.49
C ALA A 79 -10.88 5.24 -22.83
N THR A 80 -11.16 4.73 -21.64
CA THR A 80 -12.42 4.99 -20.91
C THR A 80 -12.57 6.48 -20.60
N GLY A 81 -11.53 7.10 -20.04
CA GLY A 81 -11.55 8.54 -19.76
C GLY A 81 -11.70 9.38 -21.03
N ALA A 82 -10.96 9.03 -22.09
CA ALA A 82 -11.05 9.70 -23.38
C ALA A 82 -12.44 9.59 -24.01
N LEU A 83 -13.02 8.40 -24.03
CA LEU A 83 -14.34 8.14 -24.61
C LEU A 83 -15.46 8.86 -23.85
N ILE A 84 -15.41 8.88 -22.50
CA ILE A 84 -16.40 9.62 -21.70
C ILE A 84 -16.27 11.13 -21.95
N GLU A 85 -15.07 11.69 -21.91
CA GLU A 85 -14.88 13.14 -22.16
C GLU A 85 -15.28 13.51 -23.59
N PHE A 86 -14.89 12.72 -24.58
CA PHE A 86 -15.29 12.93 -25.97
C PHE A 86 -16.80 12.82 -26.14
N GLY A 87 -17.44 11.81 -25.55
CA GLY A 87 -18.89 11.63 -25.57
C GLY A 87 -19.62 12.83 -24.97
N VAL A 88 -19.20 13.30 -23.80
CA VAL A 88 -19.77 14.51 -23.19
C VAL A 88 -19.55 15.72 -24.09
N GLY A 89 -18.34 15.94 -24.60
CA GLY A 89 -18.03 17.07 -25.48
C GLY A 89 -18.86 17.06 -26.78
N PHE A 90 -19.00 15.89 -27.40
CA PHE A 90 -19.72 15.71 -28.65
C PHE A 90 -21.24 15.83 -28.48
N PHE A 91 -21.81 15.15 -27.48
CA PHE A 91 -23.26 15.09 -27.29
C PHE A 91 -23.82 16.29 -26.53
N LYS A 92 -23.15 16.74 -25.47
CA LYS A 92 -23.62 17.85 -24.63
C LYS A 92 -23.13 19.20 -25.14
N ASP A 93 -21.82 19.33 -25.33
CA ASP A 93 -21.20 20.62 -25.63
C ASP A 93 -21.15 20.93 -27.14
N LYS A 94 -21.46 19.93 -27.99
CA LYS A 94 -21.46 20.01 -29.46
C LYS A 94 -20.12 20.45 -30.03
N VAL A 95 -19.03 19.96 -29.44
CA VAL A 95 -17.66 20.25 -29.87
C VAL A 95 -16.88 18.95 -30.09
N ILE A 96 -15.92 18.98 -31.00
CA ILE A 96 -14.94 17.89 -31.16
C ILE A 96 -13.67 18.35 -30.49
N LEU A 97 -13.29 17.71 -29.38
CA LEU A 97 -12.14 18.11 -28.59
C LEU A 97 -11.18 16.95 -28.38
N TRP A 98 -9.90 17.27 -28.28
CA TRP A 98 -8.90 16.36 -27.76
C TRP A 98 -9.15 16.13 -26.26
N PRO A 99 -9.41 14.89 -25.80
CA PRO A 99 -9.86 14.62 -24.45
C PRO A 99 -8.71 14.60 -23.43
N ALA A 100 -7.95 15.69 -23.36
CA ALA A 100 -6.77 15.81 -22.49
C ALA A 100 -7.08 15.54 -21.02
N SER A 101 -8.25 15.98 -20.53
CA SER A 101 -8.57 15.84 -19.12
C SER A 101 -9.08 14.44 -18.78
N GLY A 102 -9.82 13.79 -19.69
CA GLY A 102 -10.24 12.40 -19.57
C GLY A 102 -9.03 11.46 -19.64
N LEU A 103 -8.10 11.72 -20.55
CA LEU A 103 -6.82 11.01 -20.62
C LEU A 103 -6.02 11.18 -19.33
N LEU A 104 -5.91 12.39 -18.79
CA LEU A 104 -5.22 12.64 -17.53
C LEU A 104 -5.88 11.92 -16.34
N THR A 105 -7.22 11.94 -16.25
CA THR A 105 -7.95 11.20 -15.21
C THR A 105 -7.72 9.70 -15.33
N GLY A 106 -7.82 9.13 -16.53
CA GLY A 106 -7.51 7.72 -16.78
C GLY A 106 -6.06 7.38 -16.42
N ASN A 107 -5.12 8.26 -16.78
CA ASN A 107 -3.70 8.07 -16.50
C ASN A 107 -3.42 8.08 -14.99
N SER A 108 -4.01 9.01 -14.25
CA SER A 108 -3.90 9.11 -12.78
C SER A 108 -4.52 7.89 -12.10
N THR A 109 -5.69 7.42 -12.56
CA THR A 109 -6.32 6.20 -12.04
C THR A 109 -5.45 4.97 -12.31
N ALA A 110 -4.94 4.78 -13.54
CA ALA A 110 -4.07 3.66 -13.87
C ALA A 110 -2.76 3.68 -13.06
N PHE A 111 -2.20 4.86 -12.82
CA PHE A 111 -0.96 5.01 -12.06
C PHE A 111 -1.12 4.46 -10.63
N ILE A 112 -2.24 4.75 -9.96
CA ILE A 112 -2.45 4.44 -8.54
C ILE A 112 -3.14 3.09 -8.34
N LEU A 113 -4.08 2.69 -9.19
CA LEU A 113 -4.87 1.49 -8.97
C LEU A 113 -4.11 0.22 -9.34
N ARG A 114 -4.10 -0.76 -8.45
CA ARG A 114 -3.66 -2.14 -8.66
C ARG A 114 -4.81 -3.10 -8.35
N VAL A 115 -4.71 -4.31 -8.88
CA VAL A 115 -5.63 -5.41 -8.57
C VAL A 115 -4.83 -6.66 -8.22
N PRO A 116 -5.17 -7.38 -7.12
CA PRO A 116 -4.43 -8.56 -6.68
C PRO A 116 -4.30 -9.61 -7.78
N GLY A 117 -3.10 -10.20 -7.88
CA GLY A 117 -2.77 -11.24 -8.86
C GLY A 117 -2.41 -10.74 -10.27
N THR A 118 -2.23 -9.43 -10.48
CA THR A 118 -1.50 -8.91 -11.64
C THR A 118 -0.02 -8.82 -11.26
N PHE A 119 0.84 -9.53 -11.99
CA PHE A 119 2.29 -9.53 -11.72
C PHE A 119 3.05 -8.73 -12.76
N HIS A 120 4.25 -8.26 -12.41
CA HIS A 120 5.13 -7.61 -13.35
C HIS A 120 5.45 -8.54 -14.54
N GLY A 121 5.65 -7.95 -15.73
CA GLY A 121 5.85 -8.69 -16.98
C GLY A 121 4.56 -9.22 -17.63
N GLN A 122 3.43 -9.23 -16.93
CA GLN A 122 2.12 -9.60 -17.50
C GLN A 122 1.47 -8.43 -18.26
N TRP A 123 2.18 -7.87 -19.24
CA TRP A 123 1.82 -6.59 -19.88
C TRP A 123 0.44 -6.57 -20.56
N TRP A 124 -0.09 -7.73 -20.95
CA TRP A 124 -1.39 -7.85 -21.63
C TRP A 124 -2.49 -8.50 -20.78
N SER A 125 -2.28 -8.63 -19.46
CA SER A 125 -3.30 -9.16 -18.55
C SER A 125 -4.56 -8.30 -18.55
N THR A 126 -5.73 -8.92 -18.66
CA THR A 126 -7.04 -8.24 -18.55
C THR A 126 -7.68 -8.43 -17.17
N ARG A 127 -6.90 -8.88 -16.18
CA ARG A 127 -7.38 -9.12 -14.82
C ARG A 127 -7.95 -7.83 -14.22
N GLY A 128 -9.13 -7.91 -13.62
CA GLY A 128 -9.77 -6.77 -12.97
C GLY A 128 -10.10 -5.58 -13.89
N ILE A 129 -10.10 -5.75 -15.22
CA ILE A 129 -10.30 -4.65 -16.18
C ILE A 129 -11.60 -3.87 -15.93
N TRP A 130 -12.65 -4.57 -15.48
CA TRP A 130 -13.94 -3.98 -15.14
C TRP A 130 -13.83 -3.03 -13.93
N ILE A 131 -12.92 -3.28 -12.98
CA ILE A 131 -12.63 -2.39 -11.85
C ILE A 131 -12.02 -1.11 -12.39
N PHE A 132 -10.97 -1.19 -13.21
CA PHE A 132 -10.33 -0.03 -13.83
C PHE A 132 -11.33 0.85 -14.61
N VAL A 133 -12.16 0.23 -15.46
CA VAL A 133 -13.24 0.92 -16.18
C VAL A 133 -14.22 1.58 -15.21
N GLY A 134 -14.67 0.85 -14.18
CA GLY A 134 -15.59 1.34 -13.17
C GLY A 134 -15.05 2.55 -12.41
N VAL A 135 -13.80 2.51 -11.96
CA VAL A 135 -13.14 3.62 -11.26
C VAL A 135 -13.07 4.84 -12.16
N VAL A 136 -12.59 4.70 -13.40
CA VAL A 136 -12.51 5.84 -14.33
C VAL A 136 -13.91 6.39 -14.65
N ALA A 137 -14.92 5.53 -14.81
CA ALA A 137 -16.28 5.96 -15.06
C ALA A 137 -16.85 6.77 -13.88
N VAL A 138 -16.66 6.31 -12.63
CA VAL A 138 -17.07 7.04 -11.42
C VAL A 138 -16.30 8.35 -11.29
N SER A 139 -14.99 8.36 -11.54
CA SER A 139 -14.17 9.56 -11.57
C SER A 139 -14.72 10.60 -12.54
N MET A 140 -15.01 10.18 -13.78
CA MET A 140 -15.55 11.07 -14.80
C MET A 140 -16.98 11.51 -14.49
N ALA A 141 -17.81 10.62 -13.93
CA ALA A 141 -19.15 10.98 -13.46
C ALA A 141 -19.08 12.08 -12.40
N SER A 142 -18.17 11.97 -11.42
CA SER A 142 -17.99 13.00 -10.40
C SER A 142 -17.63 14.37 -11.00
N LYS A 143 -16.75 14.40 -12.02
CA LYS A 143 -16.34 15.62 -12.72
C LYS A 143 -17.52 16.33 -13.40
N TYR A 144 -18.43 15.58 -14.02
CA TYR A 144 -19.52 16.15 -14.81
C TYR A 144 -20.81 16.37 -14.03
N LEU A 145 -21.08 15.54 -13.02
CA LEU A 145 -22.34 15.54 -12.26
C LEU A 145 -22.22 16.31 -10.93
N ILE A 146 -21.08 16.22 -10.22
CA ILE A 146 -20.90 16.83 -8.90
C ILE A 146 -20.15 18.15 -9.03
N ARG A 147 -20.91 19.22 -9.30
CA ARG A 147 -20.35 20.55 -9.61
C ARG A 147 -21.00 21.64 -8.78
N TRP A 148 -20.20 22.65 -8.44
CA TRP A 148 -20.63 23.86 -7.77
C TRP A 148 -20.05 25.08 -8.49
N ARG A 149 -20.89 26.07 -8.80
CA ARG A 149 -20.50 27.29 -9.56
C ARG A 149 -19.67 27.01 -10.82
N GLY A 150 -20.08 25.98 -11.58
CA GLY A 150 -19.43 25.60 -12.83
C GLY A 150 -18.07 24.88 -12.68
N ARG A 151 -17.61 24.57 -11.47
CA ARG A 151 -16.39 23.76 -11.23
C ARG A 151 -16.78 22.43 -10.57
N HIS A 152 -16.05 21.35 -10.85
CA HIS A 152 -16.22 20.11 -10.09
C HIS A 152 -15.69 20.29 -8.66
N ILE A 153 -16.33 19.62 -7.70
CA ILE A 153 -16.00 19.77 -6.28
C ILE A 153 -14.73 19.00 -5.93
N PHE A 154 -14.68 17.74 -6.34
CA PHE A 154 -13.63 16.80 -5.98
C PHE A 154 -12.62 16.61 -7.11
N ASN A 155 -11.39 16.25 -6.77
CA ASN A 155 -10.45 15.70 -7.74
C ASN A 155 -11.06 14.38 -8.26
N PRO A 156 -11.33 14.27 -9.58
CA PRO A 156 -12.13 13.17 -10.11
C PRO A 156 -11.45 11.81 -9.96
N SER A 157 -10.15 11.68 -10.29
CA SER A 157 -9.44 10.41 -10.11
C SER A 157 -9.38 10.03 -8.64
N ASN A 158 -9.07 11.00 -7.77
CA ASN A 158 -8.98 10.80 -6.33
C ASN A 158 -10.29 10.26 -5.70
N LEU A 159 -11.42 10.89 -6.01
CA LEU A 159 -12.71 10.43 -5.49
C LEU A 159 -13.06 9.02 -5.97
N GLY A 160 -12.85 8.72 -7.26
CA GLY A 160 -13.11 7.38 -7.79
C GLY A 160 -12.24 6.31 -7.13
N LEU A 161 -10.96 6.59 -6.92
CA LEU A 161 -10.02 5.68 -6.24
C LEU A 161 -10.43 5.42 -4.79
N VAL A 162 -10.71 6.47 -4.01
CA VAL A 162 -11.14 6.33 -2.60
C VAL A 162 -12.40 5.50 -2.49
N LEU A 163 -13.40 5.75 -3.33
CA LEU A 163 -14.64 4.98 -3.34
C LEU A 163 -14.38 3.50 -3.68
N ALA A 164 -13.49 3.22 -4.64
CA ALA A 164 -13.14 1.86 -5.00
C ALA A 164 -12.42 1.13 -3.86
N PHE A 165 -11.41 1.75 -3.24
CA PHE A 165 -10.66 1.15 -2.14
C PHE A 165 -11.54 0.87 -0.92
N VAL A 166 -12.42 1.81 -0.55
CA VAL A 166 -13.33 1.61 0.59
C VAL A 166 -14.39 0.55 0.28
N ALA A 167 -14.98 0.54 -0.93
CA ALA A 167 -16.09 -0.35 -1.26
C ALA A 167 -15.65 -1.78 -1.61
N LEU A 168 -14.49 -1.94 -2.25
CA LEU A 168 -14.00 -3.23 -2.72
C LEU A 168 -12.95 -3.83 -1.78
N GLY A 169 -12.24 -3.00 -1.01
CA GLY A 169 -11.24 -3.45 -0.04
C GLY A 169 -10.00 -4.10 -0.65
N PRO A 170 -9.08 -4.59 0.20
CA PRO A 170 -7.80 -5.18 -0.20
C PRO A 170 -7.94 -6.49 -0.98
N ALA A 171 -9.10 -7.16 -0.90
CA ALA A 171 -9.36 -8.41 -1.63
C ALA A 171 -9.46 -8.22 -3.15
N TYR A 172 -9.86 -7.04 -3.61
CA TYR A 172 -10.11 -6.76 -5.04
C TYR A 172 -9.29 -5.59 -5.58
N THR A 173 -8.83 -4.69 -4.71
CA THR A 173 -8.12 -3.48 -5.11
C THR A 173 -6.94 -3.24 -4.21
N GLU A 174 -5.90 -2.62 -4.73
CA GLU A 174 -4.75 -2.20 -3.96
C GLU A 174 -4.29 -0.82 -4.46
N PRO A 175 -4.04 0.15 -3.58
CA PRO A 175 -3.30 1.36 -3.94
C PRO A 175 -1.87 0.97 -4.30
N GLN A 176 -1.24 1.69 -5.23
CA GLN A 176 0.17 1.50 -5.53
C GLN A 176 1.04 1.66 -4.27
N ASP A 177 2.09 0.84 -4.19
CA ASP A 177 2.98 0.79 -3.05
C ASP A 177 3.62 2.16 -2.75
N LEU A 178 3.79 2.46 -1.46
CA LEU A 178 4.50 3.61 -0.92
C LEU A 178 5.93 3.67 -1.45
N TRP A 179 6.58 2.54 -1.61
CA TRP A 179 7.95 2.41 -2.12
C TRP A 179 8.01 1.42 -3.28
N TRP A 180 8.82 1.72 -4.30
CA TRP A 180 8.76 0.98 -5.57
C TRP A 180 9.91 0.00 -5.73
N ILE A 181 11.15 0.45 -5.54
CA ILE A 181 12.36 -0.38 -5.59
C ILE A 181 13.38 0.10 -4.55
N PRO A 182 14.37 -0.73 -4.15
CA PRO A 182 15.48 -0.28 -3.32
C PRO A 182 16.20 0.93 -3.91
N MET A 183 16.86 1.71 -3.04
CA MET A 183 17.63 2.87 -3.49
C MET A 183 18.75 2.45 -4.45
N GLY A 184 18.77 3.06 -5.62
CA GLY A 184 19.72 2.78 -6.70
C GLY A 184 19.57 3.76 -7.85
N PRO A 185 20.34 3.61 -8.95
CA PRO A 185 20.36 4.56 -10.06
C PRO A 185 18.97 4.86 -10.63
N TRP A 186 18.16 3.83 -10.84
CA TRP A 186 16.80 3.98 -11.39
C TRP A 186 15.85 4.69 -10.43
N MET A 187 15.99 4.47 -9.12
CA MET A 187 15.19 5.20 -8.13
C MET A 187 15.60 6.68 -8.06
N ILE A 188 16.90 6.99 -8.20
CA ILE A 188 17.41 8.37 -8.27
C ILE A 188 16.86 9.10 -9.51
N VAL A 189 16.93 8.46 -10.68
CA VAL A 189 16.35 9.00 -11.92
C VAL A 189 14.85 9.25 -11.75
N THR A 190 14.16 8.31 -11.12
CA THR A 190 12.74 8.42 -10.80
C THR A 190 12.43 9.63 -9.92
N TYR A 191 13.19 9.84 -8.83
CA TYR A 191 13.07 11.03 -8.00
C TYR A 191 13.38 12.32 -8.76
N ALA A 192 14.39 12.32 -9.63
CA ALA A 192 14.72 13.50 -10.42
C ALA A 192 13.56 13.90 -11.35
N ILE A 193 12.92 12.93 -12.00
CA ILE A 193 11.72 13.16 -12.83
C ILE A 193 10.54 13.61 -11.98
N LEU A 194 10.31 12.95 -10.85
CA LEU A 194 9.18 13.22 -9.96
C LEU A 194 9.25 14.63 -9.35
N LEU A 195 10.37 14.94 -8.70
CA LEU A 195 10.60 16.23 -8.03
C LEU A 195 10.77 17.35 -9.05
N GLY A 196 11.56 17.12 -10.11
CA GLY A 196 11.77 18.10 -11.17
C GLY A 196 10.47 18.43 -11.90
N GLY A 197 9.73 17.40 -12.34
CA GLY A 197 8.44 17.58 -13.00
C GLY A 197 7.41 18.25 -12.09
N GLY A 198 7.30 17.80 -10.84
CA GLY A 198 6.38 18.36 -9.86
C GLY A 198 6.63 19.85 -9.59
N LEU A 199 7.86 20.20 -9.23
CA LEU A 199 8.24 21.59 -8.92
C LEU A 199 8.13 22.52 -10.14
N LEU A 200 8.51 22.07 -11.34
CA LEU A 200 8.40 22.89 -12.55
C LEU A 200 6.94 23.20 -12.88
N ILE A 201 6.06 22.20 -12.81
CA ILE A 201 4.63 22.37 -13.07
C ILE A 201 3.98 23.21 -11.96
N GLY A 202 4.33 22.94 -10.70
CA GLY A 202 3.89 23.72 -9.55
C GLY A 202 4.30 25.19 -9.65
N TRP A 203 5.49 25.48 -10.19
CA TRP A 203 5.94 26.85 -10.47
C TRP A 203 5.10 27.48 -11.58
N GLU A 204 4.96 26.82 -12.73
CA GLU A 204 4.20 27.32 -13.88
C GLU A 204 2.75 27.67 -13.51
N LEU A 205 2.13 26.85 -12.65
CA LEU A 205 0.75 26.99 -12.21
C LEU A 205 0.56 27.85 -10.94
N LYS A 206 1.66 28.35 -10.35
CA LYS A 206 1.68 29.10 -9.07
C LYS A 206 1.05 28.30 -7.92
N LEU A 207 1.36 27.01 -7.84
CA LEU A 207 0.88 26.04 -6.85
C LEU A 207 1.97 25.63 -5.84
N LEU A 208 3.23 26.07 -6.02
CA LEU A 208 4.35 25.75 -5.11
C LEU A 208 4.04 25.99 -3.63
N GLY A 209 3.34 27.08 -3.29
CA GLY A 209 2.97 27.36 -1.90
C GLY A 209 2.11 26.25 -1.28
N LEU A 210 1.17 25.68 -2.05
CA LEU A 210 0.36 24.54 -1.62
C LEU A 210 1.20 23.28 -1.47
N GLU A 211 2.06 22.98 -2.44
CA GLU A 211 2.88 21.76 -2.46
C GLU A 211 3.88 21.75 -1.30
N LEU A 212 4.63 22.84 -1.13
CA LEU A 212 5.59 23.00 -0.04
C LEU A 212 4.88 23.05 1.32
N GLY A 213 3.72 23.72 1.40
CA GLY A 213 2.89 23.77 2.60
C GLY A 213 2.41 22.39 3.02
N TYR A 214 1.92 21.58 2.07
CA TYR A 214 1.55 20.18 2.31
C TYR A 214 2.75 19.37 2.79
N MET A 215 3.88 19.39 2.07
CA MET A 215 5.04 18.54 2.41
C MET A 215 5.61 18.88 3.79
N ALA A 216 5.79 20.17 4.10
CA ALA A 216 6.31 20.59 5.40
C ALA A 216 5.33 20.24 6.53
N ALA A 217 4.04 20.55 6.36
CA ALA A 217 3.03 20.24 7.36
C ALA A 217 2.85 18.73 7.54
N PHE A 218 2.96 17.93 6.48
CA PHE A 218 2.86 16.48 6.54
C PHE A 218 4.03 15.90 7.34
N ALA A 219 5.26 16.28 7.00
CA ALA A 219 6.45 15.83 7.72
C ALA A 219 6.41 16.20 9.21
N ILE A 220 5.99 17.43 9.54
CA ILE A 220 5.83 17.87 10.92
C ILE A 220 4.70 17.11 11.62
N SER A 221 3.55 16.95 10.98
CA SER A 221 2.38 16.29 11.58
C SER A 221 2.64 14.81 11.83
N VAL A 222 3.32 14.11 10.92
CA VAL A 222 3.74 12.71 11.13
C VAL A 222 4.74 12.64 12.28
N ALA A 223 5.70 13.56 12.38
CA ALA A 223 6.64 13.59 13.51
C ALA A 223 5.91 13.78 14.85
N ILE A 224 4.95 14.71 14.91
CA ILE A 224 4.12 14.94 16.10
C ILE A 224 3.28 13.70 16.46
N ALA A 225 2.71 13.02 15.46
CA ALA A 225 1.90 11.83 15.67
C ALA A 225 2.72 10.64 16.20
N LEU A 226 3.92 10.40 15.63
CA LEU A 226 4.72 9.20 15.91
C LEU A 226 5.69 9.36 17.09
N ALA A 227 6.19 10.57 17.37
CA ALA A 227 7.15 10.78 18.46
C ALA A 227 6.68 10.26 19.84
N PRO A 228 5.40 10.41 20.25
CA PRO A 228 4.90 9.86 21.51
C PRO A 228 4.38 8.42 21.41
N VAL A 229 4.33 7.81 20.22
CA VAL A 229 3.78 6.46 19.98
C VAL A 229 4.80 5.62 19.19
N PRO A 230 5.91 5.19 19.83
CA PRO A 230 6.98 4.46 19.12
C PRO A 230 6.52 3.09 18.58
N ASP A 231 5.47 2.52 19.19
CA ASP A 231 4.89 1.23 18.81
C ASP A 231 3.91 1.32 17.63
N HIS A 232 3.65 2.52 17.10
CA HIS A 232 2.90 2.65 15.84
C HIS A 232 3.78 2.16 14.68
N CYS A 233 3.36 1.06 14.07
CA CYS A 233 4.08 0.39 13.01
C CYS A 233 3.20 0.17 11.77
N LEU A 234 3.85 0.24 10.61
CA LEU A 234 3.26 -0.08 9.32
C LEU A 234 3.83 -1.39 8.79
N VAL A 235 2.95 -2.25 8.29
CA VAL A 235 3.31 -3.43 7.52
C VAL A 235 3.08 -3.14 6.04
N ALA A 236 4.09 -3.46 5.22
CA ALA A 236 4.10 -3.23 3.78
C ALA A 236 4.67 -4.45 3.05
N SER A 237 4.19 -4.72 1.84
CA SER A 237 4.62 -5.91 1.07
C SER A 237 6.07 -5.85 0.60
N TRP A 238 6.64 -4.66 0.49
CA TRP A 238 7.99 -4.42 0.00
C TRP A 238 9.03 -4.28 1.13
N HIS A 239 8.61 -4.36 2.39
CA HIS A 239 9.50 -4.29 3.54
C HIS A 239 9.45 -5.57 4.36
N ALA A 240 10.61 -6.05 4.81
CA ALA A 240 10.70 -7.27 5.60
C ALA A 240 10.04 -7.08 6.96
N THR A 241 10.54 -6.23 7.84
CA THR A 241 9.97 -6.07 9.18
C THR A 241 8.88 -5.01 9.24
N ALA A 242 8.08 -5.00 10.31
CA ALA A 242 7.21 -3.87 10.59
C ALA A 242 8.05 -2.60 10.74
N ILE A 243 7.62 -1.51 10.09
CA ILE A 243 8.33 -0.25 10.06
C ILE A 243 7.72 0.66 11.12
N CYS A 244 8.51 1.10 12.11
CA CYS A 244 8.01 1.87 13.25
C CYS A 244 8.80 3.18 13.43
N GLY A 245 8.27 4.06 14.28
CA GLY A 245 8.99 5.24 14.79
C GLY A 245 9.65 6.09 13.70
N ARG A 246 10.97 6.31 13.82
CA ARG A 246 11.75 7.18 12.91
C ARG A 246 11.82 6.64 11.48
N ASP A 247 11.95 5.33 11.32
CA ASP A 247 12.03 4.71 9.99
C ASP A 247 10.71 4.87 9.24
N LEU A 248 9.59 4.74 9.96
CA LEU A 248 8.27 4.99 9.41
C LEU A 248 8.09 6.44 9.00
N TRP A 249 8.51 7.39 9.85
CA TRP A 249 8.52 8.81 9.50
C TRP A 249 9.30 9.06 8.20
N GLN A 250 10.51 8.50 8.08
CA GLN A 250 11.35 8.68 6.90
C GLN A 250 10.69 8.09 5.65
N ILE A 251 10.14 6.89 5.76
CA ILE A 251 9.46 6.20 4.66
C ILE A 251 8.23 6.99 4.18
N LEU A 252 7.38 7.46 5.10
CA LEU A 252 6.19 8.23 4.72
C LEU A 252 6.55 9.58 4.08
N VAL A 253 7.53 10.30 4.64
CA VAL A 253 7.90 11.64 4.16
C VAL A 253 8.65 11.60 2.83
N THR A 254 9.46 10.57 2.60
CA THR A 254 10.26 10.43 1.38
C THR A 254 9.63 9.51 0.34
N SER A 255 8.47 8.93 0.63
CA SER A 255 7.78 7.99 -0.26
C SER A 255 7.52 8.62 -1.63
N PRO A 256 7.96 7.97 -2.73
CA PRO A 256 7.64 8.43 -4.08
C PRO A 256 6.14 8.59 -4.30
N GLU A 257 5.33 7.74 -3.69
CA GLU A 257 3.89 7.77 -3.89
C GLU A 257 3.17 8.80 -3.00
N VAL A 258 3.75 9.21 -1.86
CA VAL A 258 3.31 10.42 -1.13
C VAL A 258 3.70 11.69 -1.91
N LEU A 259 4.85 11.69 -2.57
CA LEU A 259 5.26 12.78 -3.45
C LEU A 259 4.40 12.87 -4.72
N ILE A 260 3.98 11.75 -5.31
CA ILE A 260 2.99 11.73 -6.39
C ILE A 260 1.71 12.42 -5.96
N PHE A 261 1.22 12.09 -4.76
CA PHE A 261 0.05 12.77 -4.21
C PHE A 261 0.30 14.27 -4.04
N ALA A 262 1.42 14.65 -3.41
CA ALA A 262 1.79 16.04 -3.14
C ALA A 262 1.92 16.91 -4.40
N PHE A 263 2.51 16.38 -5.48
CA PHE A 263 2.85 17.15 -6.69
C PHE A 263 1.85 17.01 -7.84
N PHE A 264 1.06 15.95 -7.88
CA PHE A 264 0.20 15.66 -9.04
C PHE A 264 -1.27 15.43 -8.69
N MET A 265 -1.61 15.32 -7.40
CA MET A 265 -2.98 15.02 -6.98
C MET A 265 -3.60 16.13 -6.13
N VAL A 266 -2.88 16.62 -5.11
CA VAL A 266 -3.29 17.78 -4.32
C VAL A 266 -3.37 19.06 -5.17
N PRO A 267 -2.36 19.41 -6.01
CA PRO A 267 -2.35 20.65 -6.78
C PRO A 267 -3.19 20.56 -8.07
N ASP A 268 -4.47 20.20 -7.96
CA ASP A 268 -5.41 20.36 -9.08
C ASP A 268 -6.03 21.78 -9.05
N PRO A 269 -5.72 22.65 -10.04
CA PRO A 269 -6.15 24.05 -10.05
C PRO A 269 -7.68 24.22 -10.08
N ARG A 270 -8.45 23.17 -10.39
CA ARG A 270 -9.91 23.22 -10.36
C ARG A 270 -10.50 22.84 -9.01
N THR A 271 -9.76 22.15 -8.15
CA THR A 271 -10.22 21.66 -6.84
C THR A 271 -9.67 22.49 -5.67
N VAL A 272 -8.61 23.26 -5.87
CA VAL A 272 -8.00 24.10 -4.82
C VAL A 272 -8.54 25.54 -4.80
N PRO A 273 -8.31 26.32 -3.73
CA PRO A 273 -8.61 27.76 -3.68
C PRO A 273 -7.87 28.58 -4.75
N ASP A 274 -8.43 29.74 -5.12
CA ASP A 274 -7.84 30.62 -6.13
C ASP A 274 -6.67 31.46 -5.57
N GLY A 275 -6.74 31.92 -4.31
CA GLY A 275 -5.73 32.76 -3.65
C GLY A 275 -4.51 31.99 -3.13
N GLN A 276 -3.35 32.66 -3.05
CA GLN A 276 -2.07 32.05 -2.66
C GLN A 276 -2.04 31.62 -1.19
N VAL A 277 -2.62 32.43 -0.30
CA VAL A 277 -2.74 32.07 1.12
C VAL A 277 -3.72 30.91 1.27
N GLY A 278 -4.89 30.97 0.60
CA GLY A 278 -5.84 29.86 0.57
C GLY A 278 -5.24 28.54 0.10
N ARG A 279 -4.39 28.58 -0.93
CA ARG A 279 -3.63 27.42 -1.44
C ARG A 279 -2.68 26.82 -0.41
N PHE A 280 -1.87 27.66 0.24
CA PHE A 280 -0.96 27.21 1.30
C PHE A 280 -1.73 26.57 2.47
N VAL A 281 -2.76 27.27 2.99
CA VAL A 281 -3.59 26.77 4.10
C VAL A 281 -4.33 25.49 3.73
N PHE A 282 -4.83 25.38 2.49
CA PHE A 282 -5.44 24.15 2.00
C PHE A 282 -4.45 22.98 2.02
N GLY A 283 -3.21 23.18 1.56
CA GLY A 283 -2.15 22.16 1.64
C GLY A 283 -1.87 21.71 3.08
N VAL A 284 -1.79 22.65 4.03
CA VAL A 284 -1.62 22.34 5.46
C VAL A 284 -2.80 21.54 6.01
N ILE A 285 -4.04 21.90 5.67
CA ILE A 285 -5.24 21.17 6.10
C ILE A 285 -5.24 19.74 5.55
N VAL A 286 -4.93 19.56 4.25
CA VAL A 286 -4.82 18.22 3.64
C VAL A 286 -3.77 17.39 4.38
N ALA A 287 -2.61 17.97 4.71
CA ALA A 287 -1.55 17.27 5.44
C ALA A 287 -2.00 16.81 6.84
N VAL A 288 -2.62 17.69 7.63
CA VAL A 288 -3.12 17.35 8.96
C VAL A 288 -4.20 16.27 8.88
N LEU A 289 -5.14 16.39 7.92
CA LEU A 289 -6.17 15.37 7.68
C LEU A 289 -5.57 14.04 7.24
N SER A 290 -4.52 14.04 6.40
CA SER A 290 -3.81 12.82 6.01
C SER A 290 -3.30 12.08 7.24
N VAL A 291 -2.61 12.79 8.15
CA VAL A 291 -2.03 12.18 9.35
C VAL A 291 -3.12 11.72 10.33
N LEU A 292 -4.19 12.49 10.51
CA LEU A 292 -5.31 12.09 11.35
C LEU A 292 -6.01 10.82 10.84
N LEU A 293 -6.13 10.64 9.52
CA LEU A 293 -6.79 9.47 8.95
C LEU A 293 -5.87 8.25 8.84
N LEU A 294 -4.56 8.44 8.63
CA LEU A 294 -3.61 7.32 8.56
C LEU A 294 -3.14 6.85 9.94
N GLY A 295 -3.23 7.69 10.97
CA GLY A 295 -2.82 7.36 12.34
C GLY A 295 -3.37 6.02 12.86
N PRO A 296 -4.65 5.66 12.64
CA PRO A 296 -5.20 4.41 13.15
C PRO A 296 -4.80 3.18 12.30
N THR A 297 -4.07 3.36 11.21
CA THR A 297 -3.83 2.30 10.20
C THR A 297 -2.48 1.63 10.41
N THR A 298 -2.44 0.30 10.27
CA THR A 298 -1.21 -0.52 10.34
C THR A 298 -0.87 -1.21 9.02
N LEU A 299 -1.75 -1.10 8.02
CA LEU A 299 -1.58 -1.63 6.68
C LEU A 299 -1.37 -0.51 5.66
N GLU A 300 -0.43 -0.73 4.75
CA GLU A 300 -0.16 0.14 3.61
C GLU A 300 -1.43 0.50 2.82
N PHE A 301 -2.31 -0.49 2.59
CA PHE A 301 -3.61 -0.29 1.93
C PHE A 301 -4.43 0.83 2.56
N TRP A 302 -4.59 0.79 3.89
CA TRP A 302 -5.41 1.75 4.62
C TRP A 302 -4.69 3.07 4.80
N THR A 303 -3.36 3.07 5.00
CA THR A 303 -2.55 4.29 5.02
C THR A 303 -2.70 5.07 3.72
N LYS A 304 -2.61 4.39 2.57
CA LYS A 304 -2.80 5.00 1.25
C LYS A 304 -4.23 5.49 1.02
N THR A 305 -5.22 4.68 1.39
CA THR A 305 -6.62 5.05 1.27
C THR A 305 -6.95 6.27 2.12
N ALA A 306 -6.42 6.35 3.34
CA ALA A 306 -6.54 7.49 4.25
C ALA A 306 -5.93 8.78 3.66
N LEU A 307 -4.74 8.65 3.05
CA LEU A 307 -4.05 9.76 2.42
C LEU A 307 -4.85 10.33 1.24
N LEU A 308 -5.44 9.47 0.40
CA LEU A 308 -6.32 9.92 -0.69
C LEU A 308 -7.65 10.49 -0.16
N ALA A 309 -8.22 9.89 0.88
CA ALA A 309 -9.47 10.32 1.51
C ALA A 309 -9.34 11.72 2.14
N SER A 310 -8.17 12.08 2.67
CA SER A 310 -7.92 13.41 3.23
C SER A 310 -8.17 14.53 2.21
N LEU A 311 -7.76 14.33 0.96
CA LEU A 311 -8.01 15.27 -0.12
C LEU A 311 -9.50 15.33 -0.50
N VAL A 312 -10.24 14.21 -0.42
CA VAL A 312 -11.70 14.21 -0.64
C VAL A 312 -12.37 15.10 0.42
N PHE A 313 -12.05 14.91 1.69
CA PHE A 313 -12.60 15.73 2.78
C PHE A 313 -12.23 17.20 2.66
N ALA A 314 -10.96 17.50 2.35
CA ALA A 314 -10.52 18.88 2.13
C ALA A 314 -11.25 19.53 0.94
N CYS A 315 -11.43 18.80 -0.18
CA CYS A 315 -12.18 19.28 -1.34
C CYS A 315 -13.65 19.58 -1.00
N ALA A 316 -14.29 18.76 -0.15
CA ALA A 316 -15.65 19.04 0.32
C ALA A 316 -15.71 20.33 1.16
N GLY A 317 -14.74 20.51 2.08
CA GLY A 317 -14.65 21.66 2.98
C GLY A 317 -14.16 22.96 2.33
N ARG A 318 -13.60 22.91 1.12
CA ARG A 318 -12.89 24.04 0.49
C ARG A 318 -13.72 25.33 0.38
N PHE A 319 -15.04 25.21 0.16
CA PHE A 319 -15.88 26.39 -0.03
C PHE A 319 -16.09 27.15 1.29
N ALA A 320 -16.18 26.41 2.40
CA ALA A 320 -16.19 27.00 3.73
C ALA A 320 -14.83 27.64 4.04
N LEU A 321 -13.73 26.98 3.66
CA LEU A 321 -12.38 27.51 3.82
C LEU A 321 -12.19 28.83 3.06
N VAL A 322 -12.58 28.90 1.79
CA VAL A 322 -12.49 30.15 1.00
C VAL A 322 -13.29 31.27 1.66
N ARG A 323 -14.50 30.97 2.16
CA ARG A 323 -15.31 31.97 2.86
C ARG A 323 -14.66 32.44 4.17
N LEU A 324 -14.01 31.54 4.90
CA LEU A 324 -13.30 31.84 6.14
C LEU A 324 -12.04 32.70 5.89
N LEU A 325 -11.32 32.43 4.80
CA LEU A 325 -10.05 33.10 4.48
C LEU A 325 -10.22 34.40 3.67
N ALA A 326 -11.40 34.66 3.09
CA ALA A 326 -11.65 35.87 2.30
C ALA A 326 -11.22 37.19 3.00
N PRO A 327 -11.48 37.41 4.31
CA PRO A 327 -11.03 38.62 4.99
C PRO A 327 -9.50 38.75 5.11
N LEU A 328 -8.78 37.62 5.11
CA LEU A 328 -7.32 37.58 5.18
C LEU A 328 -6.68 37.90 3.83
N GLU A 329 -7.26 37.41 2.74
CA GLU A 329 -6.77 37.68 1.38
C GLU A 329 -7.02 39.13 0.95
N GLU A 330 -8.08 39.75 1.49
CA GLU A 330 -8.40 41.17 1.28
C GLU A 330 -7.63 42.12 2.21
N ALA A 331 -6.99 41.60 3.27
CA ALA A 331 -6.21 42.40 4.20
C ALA A 331 -4.75 42.47 3.77
N GLY A 332 -4.24 43.67 3.48
CA GLY A 332 -2.85 43.91 3.09
C GLY A 332 -1.79 43.70 4.20
N GLY A 333 -2.05 42.84 5.20
CA GLY A 333 -1.09 42.50 6.26
C GLY A 333 -1.68 41.71 7.44
N PRO A 334 -0.87 40.92 8.16
CA PRO A 334 -1.33 39.94 9.17
C PRO A 334 -2.05 40.56 10.37
N PHE A 335 -1.62 41.73 10.85
CA PHE A 335 -2.27 42.42 11.97
C PHE A 335 -3.66 42.99 11.62
N ALA A 336 -3.84 43.51 10.40
CA ALA A 336 -5.14 43.94 9.92
C ALA A 336 -6.09 42.75 9.68
N ALA A 337 -5.51 41.62 9.29
CA ALA A 337 -6.20 40.36 9.03
C ALA A 337 -6.79 39.76 10.32
N VAL A 338 -5.99 39.65 11.40
CA VAL A 338 -6.46 39.16 12.72
C VAL A 338 -7.56 40.05 13.30
N ARG A 339 -7.43 41.38 13.16
CA ARG A 339 -8.45 42.33 13.62
C ARG A 339 -9.77 42.21 12.85
N ARG A 340 -9.72 41.88 11.55
CA ARG A 340 -10.92 41.62 10.73
C ARG A 340 -11.56 40.25 10.98
N LEU A 341 -10.78 39.27 11.42
CA LEU A 341 -11.25 37.91 11.68
C LEU A 341 -12.10 37.84 12.97
N GLY A 342 -11.89 38.77 13.92
CA GLY A 342 -12.73 38.90 15.12
C GLY A 342 -12.80 37.60 15.93
N TRP A 343 -14.01 37.20 16.35
CA TRP A 343 -14.25 35.96 17.12
C TRP A 343 -13.92 34.66 16.37
N THR A 344 -13.74 34.71 15.05
CA THR A 344 -13.35 33.51 14.29
C THR A 344 -11.86 33.16 14.46
N ALA A 345 -11.01 34.11 14.85
CA ALA A 345 -9.59 33.86 15.14
C ALA A 345 -9.36 32.87 16.32
N PRO A 346 -9.92 33.09 17.53
CA PRO A 346 -9.76 32.14 18.63
C PRO A 346 -10.42 30.79 18.34
N ALA A 347 -11.52 30.75 17.57
CA ALA A 347 -12.14 29.49 17.14
C ALA A 347 -11.23 28.68 16.21
N VAL A 348 -10.63 29.33 15.19
CA VAL A 348 -9.66 28.69 14.29
C VAL A 348 -8.43 28.20 15.05
N PHE A 349 -7.93 29.01 15.99
CA PHE A 349 -6.82 28.61 16.84
C PHE A 349 -7.17 27.39 17.71
N GLY A 350 -8.33 27.39 18.36
CA GLY A 350 -8.82 26.27 19.17
C GLY A 350 -8.99 24.99 18.36
N VAL A 351 -9.58 25.07 17.15
CA VAL A 351 -9.70 23.92 16.24
C VAL A 351 -8.33 23.42 15.79
N THR A 352 -7.40 24.32 15.44
CA THR A 352 -6.04 23.95 15.04
C THR A 352 -5.30 23.23 16.16
N LEU A 353 -5.38 23.76 17.39
CA LEU A 353 -4.78 23.15 18.56
C LEU A 353 -5.38 21.75 18.81
N LEU A 354 -6.71 21.63 18.75
CA LEU A 354 -7.41 20.35 18.91
C LEU A 354 -7.01 19.33 17.85
N LEU A 355 -6.85 19.73 16.59
CA LEU A 355 -6.39 18.83 15.53
C LEU A 355 -4.95 18.38 15.78
N ILE A 356 -4.05 19.28 16.19
CA ILE A 356 -2.66 18.95 16.51
C ILE A 356 -2.58 17.98 17.70
N THR A 357 -3.36 18.22 18.77
CA THR A 357 -3.38 17.31 19.93
C THR A 357 -4.06 15.98 19.65
N ALA A 358 -4.92 15.90 18.63
CA ALA A 358 -5.51 14.65 18.17
C ALA A 358 -4.57 13.77 17.34
N LEU A 359 -3.45 14.31 16.82
CA LEU A 359 -2.51 13.54 15.99
C LEU A 359 -1.91 12.32 16.73
N PRO A 360 -1.34 12.46 17.95
CA PRO A 360 -0.87 11.31 18.73
C PRO A 360 -1.98 10.33 19.09
N VAL A 361 -3.16 10.84 19.45
CA VAL A 361 -4.31 10.02 19.84
C VAL A 361 -4.76 9.14 18.66
N SER A 362 -4.75 9.72 17.46
CA SER A 362 -5.03 8.97 16.23
C SER A 362 -4.01 7.84 16.01
N ALA A 363 -2.71 8.13 16.14
CA ALA A 363 -1.65 7.13 16.03
C ALA A 363 -1.78 6.01 17.07
N GLN A 364 -2.20 6.34 18.30
CA GLN A 364 -2.36 5.36 19.38
C GLN A 364 -3.44 4.31 19.08
N PHE A 365 -4.47 4.60 18.28
CA PHE A 365 -5.46 3.57 17.91
C PHE A 365 -4.85 2.40 17.12
N SER A 366 -3.76 2.63 16.41
CA SER A 366 -3.06 1.56 15.68
C SER A 366 -2.47 0.49 16.60
N THR A 367 -2.05 0.83 17.82
CA THR A 367 -1.37 -0.11 18.73
C THR A 367 -2.34 -1.12 19.32
N HIS A 368 -3.64 -0.86 19.19
CA HIS A 368 -4.72 -1.78 19.56
C HIS A 368 -5.28 -2.55 18.36
N SER A 369 -4.78 -2.30 17.14
CA SER A 369 -5.16 -3.04 15.96
C SER A 369 -4.39 -4.37 15.91
N PRO A 370 -5.04 -5.51 15.65
CA PRO A 370 -4.34 -6.78 15.49
C PRO A 370 -3.33 -6.68 14.34
N GLU A 371 -2.19 -7.40 14.44
CA GLU A 371 -1.22 -7.44 13.36
C GLU A 371 -1.90 -7.95 12.10
N PRO A 372 -1.74 -7.26 10.96
CA PRO A 372 -2.31 -7.72 9.71
C PRO A 372 -1.58 -8.98 9.24
N ALA A 373 -2.16 -10.14 9.50
CA ALA A 373 -1.64 -11.39 8.98
C ALA A 373 -2.32 -11.77 7.67
N PRO A 374 -1.60 -12.50 6.80
CA PRO A 374 -2.22 -13.05 5.61
C PRO A 374 -3.31 -14.05 5.97
N GLU A 375 -4.45 -13.92 5.29
CA GLU A 375 -5.51 -14.92 5.38
C GLU A 375 -4.98 -16.29 4.93
N LEU A 376 -5.21 -17.28 5.77
CA LEU A 376 -4.79 -18.66 5.62
C LEU A 376 -5.72 -19.39 4.63
N PRO A 377 -5.32 -20.57 4.14
CA PRO A 377 -6.11 -21.34 3.18
C PRO A 377 -7.54 -21.68 3.62
N ASP A 378 -7.82 -21.67 4.93
CA ASP A 378 -9.12 -21.93 5.53
C ASP A 378 -10.01 -20.67 5.66
N GLY A 379 -9.51 -19.51 5.23
CA GLY A 379 -10.19 -18.21 5.34
C GLY A 379 -9.97 -17.51 6.69
N SER A 380 -9.11 -18.05 7.56
CA SER A 380 -8.78 -17.42 8.84
C SER A 380 -7.62 -16.43 8.69
N THR A 381 -7.68 -15.27 9.33
CA THR A 381 -6.51 -14.37 9.45
C THR A 381 -5.86 -14.64 10.81
N PRO A 382 -4.68 -15.29 10.88
CA PRO A 382 -4.06 -15.63 12.14
C PRO A 382 -3.69 -14.33 12.84
N LYS A 383 -3.97 -14.18 14.12
CA LYS A 383 -3.50 -12.99 14.83
C LYS A 383 -2.02 -13.18 15.11
N LEU A 384 -1.16 -12.75 14.20
CA LEU A 384 0.26 -12.65 14.49
C LEU A 384 0.41 -11.66 15.65
N ALA A 385 1.13 -12.08 16.69
CA ALA A 385 1.46 -11.20 17.78
C ALA A 385 2.68 -10.39 17.36
N LEU A 386 2.51 -9.08 17.19
CA LEU A 386 3.60 -8.17 16.94
C LEU A 386 4.54 -8.21 18.15
N THR A 387 5.63 -8.99 18.07
CA THR A 387 6.64 -9.06 19.12
C THR A 387 7.55 -7.85 18.94
N LEU A 388 7.07 -6.68 19.38
CA LEU A 388 7.93 -5.50 19.46
C LEU A 388 8.93 -5.72 20.59
N GLY A 389 10.21 -5.55 20.26
CA GLY A 389 11.31 -5.53 21.23
C GLY A 389 11.32 -4.29 22.12
N SER A 390 10.16 -3.74 22.49
CA SER A 390 10.07 -2.95 23.70
C SER A 390 10.16 -3.95 24.85
N GLY A 391 11.21 -3.84 25.67
CA GLY A 391 11.34 -4.65 26.87
C GLY A 391 10.06 -4.63 27.73
N PRO A 392 9.96 -5.51 28.74
CA PRO A 392 8.72 -5.70 29.48
C PRO A 392 8.12 -4.37 29.95
N ASP A 393 6.81 -4.22 29.80
CA ASP A 393 6.01 -3.13 30.35
C ASP A 393 6.44 -2.85 31.79
N VAL A 394 6.50 -1.58 32.20
CA VAL A 394 6.97 -1.16 33.54
C VAL A 394 6.16 -1.85 34.64
N ALA A 395 4.91 -2.22 34.35
CA ALA A 395 4.06 -3.04 35.23
C ALA A 395 4.50 -4.52 35.32
N THR A 396 5.00 -5.12 34.23
CA THR A 396 5.59 -6.48 34.21
C THR A 396 7.01 -6.54 34.77
N TRP A 397 7.80 -5.47 34.66
CA TRP A 397 9.12 -5.40 35.31
C TRP A 397 9.01 -5.47 36.83
N LEU A 398 7.98 -4.85 37.42
CA LEU A 398 7.74 -4.88 38.87
C LEU A 398 7.26 -6.24 39.38
N SER A 399 6.61 -7.07 38.55
CA SER A 399 6.18 -8.42 38.91
C SER A 399 7.23 -9.49 38.63
N GLY A 400 8.02 -9.35 37.56
CA GLY A 400 9.16 -10.23 37.26
C GLY A 400 10.34 -10.08 38.22
N SER A 401 10.60 -8.85 38.68
CA SER A 401 11.69 -8.56 39.63
C SER A 401 11.36 -9.00 41.07
N ALA A 402 10.08 -9.22 41.39
CA ALA A 402 9.65 -9.76 42.68
C ALA A 402 9.64 -11.30 42.71
N GLY A 403 9.50 -11.96 41.55
CA GLY A 403 9.60 -13.42 41.43
C GLY A 403 11.04 -13.95 41.48
N ALA A 404 12.03 -13.13 41.10
CA ALA A 404 13.45 -13.49 41.13
C ALA A 404 14.09 -13.45 42.53
N ALA A 405 13.35 -13.01 43.56
CA ALA A 405 13.83 -12.92 44.95
C ALA A 405 13.29 -14.03 45.86
N LEU A 406 12.44 -14.93 45.34
CA LEU A 406 12.02 -16.13 46.07
C LEU A 406 12.85 -17.32 45.58
N PRO A 407 13.45 -18.12 46.49
CA PRO A 407 14.07 -19.37 46.08
C PRO A 407 13.03 -20.23 45.36
N PRO A 408 13.38 -20.93 44.27
CA PRO A 408 12.45 -21.82 43.60
C PRO A 408 11.91 -22.84 44.62
N PRO A 409 10.62 -23.24 44.54
CA PRO A 409 10.16 -24.38 45.30
C PRO A 409 11.04 -25.57 44.90
N ASN A 410 11.75 -26.14 45.87
CA ASN A 410 12.56 -27.34 45.71
C ASN A 410 11.66 -28.51 45.30
N ASN A 411 11.42 -28.64 44.00
CA ASN A 411 11.01 -29.89 43.39
C ASN A 411 12.26 -30.57 42.81
N SER A 412 13.20 -30.91 43.69
CA SER A 412 14.26 -31.86 43.40
C SER A 412 13.69 -33.28 43.41
N GLY A 413 12.83 -33.56 42.44
CA GLY A 413 12.58 -34.92 41.95
C GLY A 413 13.51 -35.17 40.75
N PRO A 414 13.97 -36.41 40.52
CA PRO A 414 14.69 -36.73 39.29
C PRO A 414 13.76 -36.52 38.10
N VAL A 415 13.88 -35.39 37.42
CA VAL A 415 13.33 -35.27 36.06
C VAL A 415 14.24 -36.14 35.21
N SER A 416 13.77 -37.30 34.79
CA SER A 416 14.41 -38.04 33.70
C SER A 416 14.27 -37.19 32.43
N ALA A 417 15.13 -36.20 32.27
CA ALA A 417 15.39 -35.58 30.99
C ALA A 417 16.22 -36.59 30.19
N SER A 418 15.57 -37.64 29.68
CA SER A 418 16.11 -38.36 28.54
C SER A 418 16.15 -37.35 27.39
N ALA A 419 17.29 -36.66 27.23
CA ALA A 419 17.50 -35.78 26.08
C ALA A 419 17.31 -36.63 24.83
N ARG A 420 16.21 -36.40 24.10
CA ARG A 420 15.95 -37.09 22.84
C ARG A 420 17.01 -36.63 21.85
N VAL A 421 17.83 -37.57 21.37
CA VAL A 421 18.82 -37.30 20.34
C VAL A 421 18.14 -37.46 18.99
N TRP A 422 17.98 -36.36 18.27
CA TRP A 422 17.42 -36.36 16.93
C TRP A 422 18.52 -36.62 15.90
N VAL A 423 18.32 -37.62 15.06
CA VAL A 423 19.22 -37.91 13.93
C VAL A 423 18.62 -37.29 12.69
N LEU A 424 19.26 -36.23 12.20
CA LEU A 424 18.83 -35.51 11.01
C LEU A 424 19.40 -36.18 9.76
N PRO A 425 18.64 -36.26 8.65
CA PRO A 425 19.21 -36.61 7.36
C PRO A 425 20.24 -35.55 6.92
N PRO A 426 21.18 -35.89 6.02
CA PRO A 426 22.10 -34.91 5.46
C PRO A 426 21.33 -33.73 4.85
N ILE A 427 21.69 -32.50 5.26
CA ILE A 427 21.09 -31.27 4.74
C ILE A 427 22.04 -30.72 3.66
N PRO A 428 21.63 -30.68 2.38
CA PRO A 428 22.40 -30.05 1.31
C PRO A 428 22.74 -28.59 1.61
N ALA A 429 23.70 -28.03 0.88
CA ALA A 429 23.97 -26.60 0.95
C ALA A 429 22.72 -25.79 0.58
N VAL A 430 22.35 -24.84 1.43
CA VAL A 430 21.15 -24.02 1.25
C VAL A 430 21.43 -22.95 0.19
N SER A 431 20.71 -23.00 -0.93
CA SER A 431 20.75 -21.93 -1.93
C SER A 431 19.80 -20.80 -1.53
N ILE A 432 20.29 -19.57 -1.48
CA ILE A 432 19.47 -18.40 -1.16
C ILE A 432 19.15 -17.66 -2.45
N SER A 433 17.85 -17.54 -2.77
CA SER A 433 17.42 -16.80 -3.94
C SER A 433 17.79 -15.31 -3.81
N THR A 434 18.25 -14.67 -4.90
CA THR A 434 18.79 -13.29 -4.84
C THR A 434 17.75 -12.27 -4.36
N ASN A 435 16.47 -12.48 -4.69
CA ASN A 435 15.35 -11.67 -4.21
C ASN A 435 15.14 -11.77 -2.69
N VAL A 436 15.51 -12.88 -2.04
CA VAL A 436 15.43 -13.03 -0.58
C VAL A 436 16.45 -12.12 0.11
N ILE A 437 17.70 -12.12 -0.35
CA ILE A 437 18.77 -11.26 0.21
C ILE A 437 18.46 -9.78 -0.04
N ALA A 438 17.90 -9.45 -1.21
CA ALA A 438 17.49 -8.09 -1.53
C ALA A 438 16.31 -7.61 -0.66
N PHE A 439 15.40 -8.52 -0.30
CA PHE A 439 14.24 -8.23 0.54
C PHE A 439 14.59 -8.14 2.02
N ASP A 440 15.40 -9.08 2.52
CA ASP A 440 15.89 -9.12 3.90
C ASP A 440 17.39 -9.46 3.92
N PRO A 441 18.28 -8.44 4.03
CA PRO A 441 19.72 -8.66 4.08
C PRO A 441 20.19 -9.50 5.28
N SER A 442 19.36 -9.66 6.33
CA SER A 442 19.68 -10.52 7.47
C SER A 442 19.59 -12.01 7.15
N MET A 443 18.92 -12.37 6.05
CA MET A 443 18.82 -13.74 5.52
C MET A 443 20.09 -14.15 4.77
N ASN A 444 21.18 -14.28 5.53
CA ASN A 444 22.49 -14.69 5.07
C ASN A 444 22.70 -16.22 5.21
N ALA A 445 23.86 -16.73 4.74
CA ALA A 445 24.16 -18.16 4.75
C ALA A 445 24.06 -18.83 6.14
N PRO A 446 24.59 -18.23 7.24
CA PRO A 446 24.35 -18.73 8.59
C PRO A 446 22.87 -18.86 8.96
N THR A 447 22.08 -17.80 8.79
CA THR A 447 20.64 -17.81 9.12
C THR A 447 19.88 -18.84 8.29
N ALA A 448 20.15 -18.91 6.99
CA ALA A 448 19.54 -19.87 6.09
C ALA A 448 19.87 -21.32 6.47
N LYS A 449 21.10 -21.58 6.95
CA LYS A 449 21.50 -22.90 7.46
C LYS A 449 20.76 -23.27 8.73
N THR A 450 20.57 -22.32 9.66
CA THR A 450 19.79 -22.52 10.88
C THR A 450 18.33 -22.82 10.55
N TRP A 451 17.70 -22.05 9.66
CA TRP A 451 16.31 -22.28 9.25
C TRP A 451 16.13 -23.63 8.55
N ALA A 452 17.04 -24.00 7.66
CA ALA A 452 17.01 -25.32 7.02
C ALA A 452 17.17 -26.45 8.03
N HIS A 453 18.05 -26.27 9.02
CA HIS A 453 18.23 -27.23 10.11
C HIS A 453 16.96 -27.38 10.94
N ASP A 454 16.36 -26.28 11.37
CA ASP A 454 15.17 -26.27 12.23
C ASP A 454 13.97 -26.89 11.52
N VAL A 455 13.72 -26.54 10.24
CA VAL A 455 12.63 -27.15 9.45
C VAL A 455 12.86 -28.65 9.25
N VAL A 456 14.10 -29.11 9.02
CA VAL A 456 14.37 -30.54 8.91
C VAL A 456 14.21 -31.26 10.24
N LEU A 457 14.60 -30.62 11.35
CA LEU A 457 14.38 -31.13 12.70
C LEU A 457 12.90 -31.33 12.99
N ASP A 458 12.09 -30.32 12.69
CA ASP A 458 10.65 -30.33 12.88
C ASP A 458 9.95 -31.45 12.08
N LEU A 459 10.39 -31.69 10.84
CA LEU A 459 9.90 -32.81 10.03
C LEU A 459 10.30 -34.18 10.59
N VAL A 460 11.48 -34.29 11.22
CA VAL A 460 11.89 -35.52 11.93
C VAL A 460 11.07 -35.70 13.20
N ILE A 461 10.76 -34.62 13.93
CA ILE A 461 9.86 -34.64 15.08
C ILE A 461 8.46 -35.10 14.66
N GLU A 462 7.90 -34.58 13.55
CA GLU A 462 6.63 -35.05 13.00
C GLU A 462 6.64 -36.54 12.69
N SER A 463 7.71 -37.03 12.06
CA SER A 463 7.84 -38.45 11.74
C SER A 463 7.82 -39.32 13.01
N GLU A 464 8.54 -38.92 14.06
CA GLU A 464 8.55 -39.66 15.32
C GLU A 464 7.23 -39.53 16.09
N ALA A 465 6.60 -38.35 16.09
CA ALA A 465 5.26 -38.14 16.64
C ALA A 465 4.25 -39.06 15.96
N ARG A 466 4.31 -39.17 14.63
CA ARG A 466 3.48 -40.07 13.82
C ARG A 466 3.75 -41.54 14.11
N ARG A 467 5.02 -41.94 14.23
CA ARG A 467 5.41 -43.31 14.60
C ARG A 467 4.92 -43.69 16.00
N LEU A 468 4.90 -42.74 16.93
CA LEU A 468 4.50 -42.95 18.32
C LEU A 468 2.99 -42.71 18.56
N HIS A 469 2.25 -42.24 17.55
CA HIS A 469 0.88 -41.75 17.69
C HIS A 469 0.75 -40.67 18.79
N ASP A 470 1.78 -39.85 18.97
CA ASP A 470 1.89 -38.84 20.03
C ASP A 470 1.58 -37.44 19.47
N LEU A 471 0.35 -36.97 19.69
CA LEU A 471 -0.09 -35.64 19.24
C LEU A 471 0.61 -34.50 19.99
N ASN A 472 1.02 -34.71 21.24
CA ASN A 472 1.70 -33.68 22.03
C ASN A 472 3.13 -33.49 21.54
N LEU A 473 3.78 -34.56 21.07
CA LEU A 473 5.10 -34.46 20.46
C LEU A 473 5.07 -33.64 19.17
N ALA A 474 3.98 -33.66 18.41
CA ALA A 474 3.84 -32.84 17.20
C ALA A 474 3.88 -31.33 17.50
N GLU A 475 3.40 -30.89 18.67
CA GLU A 475 3.47 -29.48 19.11
C GLU A 475 4.88 -28.97 19.34
N SER A 476 5.85 -29.89 19.47
CA SER A 476 7.27 -29.52 19.57
C SER A 476 7.93 -29.27 18.22
N GLY A 477 7.35 -29.75 17.11
CA GLY A 477 7.87 -29.52 15.75
C GLY A 477 7.01 -28.58 14.90
N ALA A 478 5.80 -28.22 15.34
CA ALA A 478 4.95 -27.30 14.60
C ALA A 478 4.02 -26.47 15.49
N GLU A 479 3.59 -25.34 14.93
CA GLU A 479 2.53 -24.49 15.48
C GLU A 479 1.57 -24.03 14.37
N GLY A 480 0.51 -23.33 14.75
CA GLY A 480 -0.46 -22.75 13.81
C GLY A 480 -1.03 -23.78 12.83
N ASP A 481 -1.00 -23.44 11.54
CA ASP A 481 -1.54 -24.26 10.46
C ASP A 481 -0.76 -25.54 10.24
N ALA A 482 0.56 -25.47 10.38
CA ALA A 482 1.42 -26.63 10.21
C ALA A 482 1.14 -27.70 11.28
N LEU A 483 0.80 -27.28 12.51
CA LEU A 483 0.41 -28.22 13.56
C LEU A 483 -0.89 -28.95 13.21
N THR A 484 -1.84 -28.28 12.57
CA THR A 484 -3.07 -28.94 12.09
C THR A 484 -2.72 -29.99 11.04
N GLU A 485 -1.87 -29.66 10.06
CA GLU A 485 -1.39 -30.62 9.06
C GLU A 485 -0.68 -31.82 9.70
N PHE A 486 0.17 -31.59 10.70
CA PHE A 486 0.89 -32.66 11.41
C PHE A 486 -0.06 -33.54 12.21
N THR A 487 -0.96 -32.95 12.99
CA THR A 487 -1.89 -33.72 13.83
C THR A 487 -2.93 -34.49 13.01
N ASP A 488 -3.35 -33.96 11.87
CA ASP A 488 -4.35 -34.62 11.00
C ASP A 488 -3.83 -35.91 10.38
N VAL A 489 -2.58 -35.93 9.90
CA VAL A 489 -1.98 -37.18 9.38
C VAL A 489 -1.78 -38.22 10.48
N ILE A 490 -1.48 -37.79 11.72
CA ILE A 490 -1.36 -38.71 12.87
C ILE A 490 -2.73 -39.29 13.24
N LYS A 491 -3.78 -38.46 13.30
CA LYS A 491 -5.15 -38.91 13.58
C LYS A 491 -5.64 -39.89 12.51
N GLN A 492 -5.33 -39.65 11.24
CA GLN A 492 -5.65 -40.57 10.14
C GLN A 492 -4.99 -41.94 10.34
N ASP A 493 -3.70 -41.97 10.69
CA ASP A 493 -2.97 -43.22 10.94
C ASP A 493 -3.53 -44.00 12.14
N ILE A 494 -3.88 -43.29 13.23
CA ILE A 494 -4.51 -43.87 14.42
C ILE A 494 -5.85 -44.51 14.03
N ALA A 495 -6.69 -43.77 13.27
CA ALA A 495 -7.97 -44.28 12.81
C ALA A 495 -7.83 -45.49 11.87
N ALA A 496 -6.76 -45.54 11.07
CA ALA A 496 -6.43 -46.69 10.22
C ALA A 496 -5.81 -47.88 10.98
N GLY A 497 -5.41 -47.70 12.25
CA GLY A 497 -4.75 -48.74 13.04
C GLY A 497 -3.35 -49.10 12.55
N THR A 498 -2.68 -48.18 11.87
CA THR A 498 -1.35 -48.41 11.26
C THR A 498 -0.29 -47.52 11.89
N VAL A 499 0.95 -48.04 11.99
CA VAL A 499 2.11 -47.25 12.41
C VAL A 499 2.92 -46.89 11.17
N ILE A 500 3.10 -45.59 10.92
CA ILE A 500 3.87 -45.12 9.76
C ILE A 500 5.20 -44.57 10.24
N GLN A 501 6.28 -45.16 9.72
CA GLN A 501 7.63 -44.64 9.86
C GLN A 501 7.98 -43.86 8.61
N LYS A 502 8.27 -42.57 8.76
CA LYS A 502 8.55 -41.65 7.66
C LYS A 502 10.01 -41.22 7.67
N SER A 503 10.70 -41.33 6.55
CA SER A 503 12.08 -40.86 6.43
C SER A 503 12.22 -39.92 5.25
N TYR A 504 13.20 -39.03 5.32
CA TYR A 504 13.45 -38.00 4.32
C TYR A 504 14.87 -38.15 3.75
N SER A 505 15.00 -37.85 2.47
CA SER A 505 16.28 -37.64 1.81
C SER A 505 16.16 -36.39 0.95
N PHE A 506 16.99 -35.38 1.22
CA PHE A 506 16.93 -34.09 0.52
C PHE A 506 18.10 -33.98 -0.46
N ASP A 507 17.80 -33.65 -1.71
CA ASP A 507 18.80 -33.33 -2.74
C ASP A 507 19.05 -31.82 -2.85
N ARG A 508 18.06 -31.00 -2.44
CA ARG A 508 18.16 -29.54 -2.56
C ARG A 508 17.34 -28.83 -1.49
N VAL A 509 17.92 -27.77 -0.95
CA VAL A 509 17.29 -26.88 0.01
C VAL A 509 17.48 -25.45 -0.46
N SER A 510 16.39 -24.68 -0.49
CA SER A 510 16.45 -23.28 -0.92
C SER A 510 15.61 -22.37 -0.04
N LEU A 511 16.13 -21.18 0.26
CA LEU A 511 15.35 -20.10 0.86
C LEU A 511 14.67 -19.30 -0.25
N ASN A 512 13.34 -19.18 -0.18
CA ASN A 512 12.52 -18.56 -1.20
C ASN A 512 11.60 -17.49 -0.59
N LEU A 513 11.28 -16.48 -1.41
CA LEU A 513 10.33 -15.42 -1.08
C LEU A 513 8.98 -15.75 -1.72
N PHE A 514 7.91 -15.68 -0.93
CA PHE A 514 6.56 -16.04 -1.32
C PHE A 514 5.61 -14.85 -1.17
N LEU A 515 4.63 -14.79 -2.05
CA LEU A 515 3.51 -13.87 -1.95
C LEU A 515 2.43 -14.44 -1.04
N PRO A 516 1.81 -13.61 -0.18
CA PRO A 516 0.68 -14.06 0.61
C PRO A 516 -0.52 -14.40 -0.27
N LYS A 517 -1.27 -15.43 0.12
CA LYS A 517 -2.33 -16.05 -0.72
C LYS A 517 -3.45 -15.09 -1.11
N PHE A 518 -3.82 -14.16 -0.22
CA PHE A 518 -5.00 -13.29 -0.38
C PHE A 518 -4.74 -11.79 -0.15
N SER A 519 -3.48 -11.39 0.08
CA SER A 519 -3.13 -9.98 0.23
C SER A 519 -1.78 -9.72 -0.39
N THR A 520 -1.76 -9.16 -1.61
CA THR A 520 -0.50 -8.81 -2.25
C THR A 520 0.13 -7.55 -1.66
N GLN A 521 -0.53 -6.91 -0.68
CA GLN A 521 0.04 -5.86 0.18
C GLN A 521 0.49 -6.34 1.57
N ALA A 522 0.14 -7.56 1.99
CA ALA A 522 0.73 -8.12 3.20
C ALA A 522 2.23 -8.39 3.00
N ARG A 523 2.97 -8.43 4.10
CA ARG A 523 4.40 -8.72 4.12
C ARG A 523 4.70 -10.00 3.32
N ARG A 524 5.68 -9.95 2.42
CA ARG A 524 6.18 -11.16 1.73
C ARG A 524 6.75 -12.15 2.74
N LEU A 525 6.54 -13.43 2.47
CA LEU A 525 6.89 -14.51 3.39
C LEU A 525 8.18 -15.16 2.94
N ILE A 526 9.11 -15.39 3.87
CA ILE A 526 10.36 -16.12 3.60
C ILE A 526 10.14 -17.55 4.08
N GLY A 527 10.40 -18.53 3.22
CA GLY A 527 10.20 -19.94 3.54
C GLY A 527 11.35 -20.81 3.09
N VAL A 528 11.53 -21.92 3.79
CA VAL A 528 12.47 -22.98 3.43
C VAL A 528 11.76 -23.95 2.49
N THR A 529 12.29 -24.12 1.29
CA THR A 529 11.81 -25.13 0.33
C THR A 529 12.75 -26.31 0.34
N LEU A 530 12.18 -27.48 0.59
CA LEU A 530 12.88 -28.76 0.64
C LEU A 530 12.47 -29.59 -0.56
N HIS A 531 13.45 -30.03 -1.33
CA HIS A 531 13.29 -30.94 -2.45
C HIS A 531 14.06 -32.24 -2.19
N GLY A 532 13.41 -33.36 -2.47
CA GLY A 532 13.90 -34.67 -2.05
C GLY A 532 12.95 -35.80 -2.37
N THR A 533 13.06 -36.83 -1.55
CA THR A 533 12.12 -37.94 -1.48
C THR A 533 11.72 -38.18 -0.03
N THR A 534 10.49 -38.65 0.15
CA THR A 534 10.02 -39.17 1.43
C THR A 534 9.71 -40.66 1.27
N THR A 535 10.15 -41.48 2.21
CA THR A 535 9.85 -42.90 2.25
C THR A 535 8.94 -43.20 3.43
N LEU A 536 7.77 -43.74 3.14
CA LEU A 536 6.76 -44.15 4.12
C LEU A 536 6.79 -45.66 4.24
N VAL A 537 7.10 -46.16 5.44
CA VAL A 537 7.04 -47.58 5.80
C VAL A 537 5.86 -47.77 6.73
N THR A 538 4.79 -48.36 6.22
CA THR A 538 3.58 -48.69 6.99
C THR A 538 3.75 -50.04 7.65
N ARG A 539 3.50 -50.09 8.96
CA ARG A 539 3.54 -51.30 9.77
C ARG A 539 2.17 -51.55 10.39
N ASP A 540 1.83 -52.83 10.51
CA ASP A 540 0.66 -53.25 11.30
C ASP A 540 0.95 -53.20 12.80
N ALA A 541 -0.06 -53.49 13.62
CA ALA A 541 0.05 -53.51 15.08
C ALA A 541 1.07 -54.55 15.61
N SER A 542 1.48 -55.53 14.79
CA SER A 542 2.52 -56.50 15.15
C SER A 542 3.94 -56.03 14.81
N GLY A 543 4.07 -54.85 14.19
CA GLY A 543 5.33 -54.24 13.75
C GLY A 543 5.82 -54.74 12.38
N LYS A 544 5.05 -55.61 11.71
CA LYS A 544 5.38 -56.14 10.38
C LYS A 544 5.14 -55.07 9.31
N VAL A 545 6.08 -54.93 8.38
CA VAL A 545 5.94 -54.01 7.25
C VAL A 545 4.84 -54.53 6.32
N VAL A 546 3.81 -53.70 6.13
CA VAL A 546 2.67 -53.96 5.25
C VAL A 546 2.90 -53.34 3.88
N SER A 547 3.50 -52.14 3.86
CA SER A 547 3.84 -51.45 2.62
C SER A 547 5.03 -50.51 2.82
N GLN A 548 5.82 -50.34 1.77
CA GLN A 548 6.86 -49.32 1.70
C GLN A 548 6.70 -48.57 0.37
N GLN A 549 6.63 -47.24 0.45
CA GLN A 549 6.51 -46.38 -0.72
C GLN A 549 7.48 -45.23 -0.60
N THR A 550 8.21 -44.94 -1.68
CA THR A 550 9.04 -43.74 -1.80
C THR A 550 8.40 -42.81 -2.81
N GLN A 551 8.19 -41.57 -2.42
CA GLN A 551 7.52 -40.55 -3.23
C GLN A 551 8.39 -39.29 -3.29
N PRO A 552 8.30 -38.50 -4.38
CA PRO A 552 8.96 -37.21 -4.43
C PRO A 552 8.45 -36.30 -3.31
N TYR A 553 9.34 -35.54 -2.72
CA TYR A 553 9.03 -34.55 -1.70
C TYR A 553 9.44 -33.17 -2.20
N ALA A 554 8.46 -32.27 -2.33
CA ALA A 554 8.68 -30.87 -2.67
C ALA A 554 7.68 -30.05 -1.86
N LYS A 555 8.15 -29.51 -0.72
CA LYS A 555 7.32 -28.67 0.15
C LYS A 555 8.08 -27.43 0.59
N SER A 556 7.33 -26.36 0.82
CA SER A 556 7.82 -25.09 1.32
C SER A 556 7.19 -24.80 2.68
N TRP A 557 8.01 -24.39 3.64
CA TRP A 557 7.59 -24.20 5.02
C TRP A 557 7.97 -22.80 5.51
N GLY A 558 7.02 -22.13 6.18
CA GLY A 558 7.26 -20.94 6.98
C GLY A 558 7.73 -21.31 8.37
N VAL A 559 8.63 -20.50 8.92
CA VAL A 559 9.21 -20.69 10.25
C VAL A 559 8.64 -19.64 11.21
N GLY A 560 8.22 -20.06 12.40
CA GLY A 560 7.60 -19.23 13.43
C GLY A 560 8.58 -18.38 14.23
N VAL A 561 8.05 -17.60 15.18
CA VAL A 561 8.87 -16.83 16.14
C VAL A 561 9.40 -17.79 17.21
N THR A 562 10.61 -17.57 17.71
CA THR A 562 11.20 -18.41 18.77
C THR A 562 10.30 -18.39 20.02
N LYS A 563 9.80 -19.55 20.46
CA LYS A 563 8.98 -19.67 21.68
C LYS A 563 9.82 -19.38 22.92
N GLU A 564 9.25 -18.66 23.90
CA GLU A 564 9.89 -18.41 25.20
C GLU A 564 10.36 -19.73 25.84
N GLY A 565 11.65 -19.82 26.19
CA GLY A 565 12.26 -21.02 26.77
C GLY A 565 12.82 -22.04 25.76
N THR A 566 12.71 -21.79 24.46
CA THR A 566 13.33 -22.62 23.41
C THR A 566 14.42 -21.85 22.66
N THR A 567 15.41 -22.56 22.12
CA THR A 567 16.52 -21.96 21.34
C THR A 567 16.40 -22.18 19.83
N TYR A 568 15.32 -22.80 19.36
CA TYR A 568 15.07 -23.10 17.94
C TYR A 568 13.67 -22.65 17.54
N GLN A 569 13.48 -22.38 16.24
CA GLN A 569 12.17 -21.98 15.71
C GLN A 569 11.43 -23.21 15.18
N VAL A 570 10.09 -23.18 15.22
CA VAL A 570 9.26 -24.29 14.73
C VAL A 570 8.54 -23.94 13.43
N ILE A 571 8.19 -24.93 12.62
CA ILE A 571 7.35 -24.74 11.42
C ILE A 571 5.99 -24.16 11.84
N SER A 572 5.62 -23.03 11.25
CA SER A 572 4.36 -22.33 11.56
C SER A 572 3.29 -22.48 10.49
N ALA A 573 3.68 -22.61 9.22
CA ALA A 573 2.75 -22.66 8.10
C ALA A 573 3.31 -23.39 6.88
N ASN A 574 2.41 -23.97 6.08
CA ASN A 574 2.74 -24.59 4.80
C ASN A 574 2.63 -23.56 3.66
N PHE A 575 3.74 -23.29 2.97
CA PHE A 575 3.85 -22.34 1.86
C PHE A 575 3.88 -23.02 0.48
N THR A 576 3.68 -24.33 0.40
CA THR A 576 3.87 -25.12 -0.84
C THR A 576 2.99 -24.62 -1.99
N ASP A 577 1.76 -24.15 -1.70
CA ASP A 577 0.82 -23.65 -2.70
C ASP A 577 0.91 -22.13 -2.93
N LEU A 578 1.87 -21.45 -2.30
CA LEU A 578 2.06 -20.00 -2.49
C LEU A 578 2.86 -19.70 -3.77
N THR A 579 2.57 -18.54 -4.35
CA THR A 579 3.30 -18.05 -5.52
C THR A 579 4.65 -17.47 -5.09
N LEU A 580 5.73 -17.79 -5.81
CA LEU A 580 7.04 -17.16 -5.60
C LEU A 580 7.01 -15.67 -5.98
N ALA A 581 7.69 -14.85 -5.19
CA ALA A 581 7.66 -13.38 -5.28
C ALA A 581 8.76 -12.76 -6.14
#